data_AF-A0A353PSR6-F1
#
_entry.id   AF-A0A353PSR6-F1
#
_cell.length_a   1.000
_cell.length_b   1.000
_cell.length_c   1.000
_cell.angle_alpha   90.00
_cell.angle_beta   90.00
_cell.angle_gamma   90.00
#
_symmetry.space_group_name_H-M   'P 1'
#
loop_
_entity.id
_entity.type
_entity.pdbx_description
1 polymer ?
#
loop_
_entity_poly.entity_id
_entity_poly.type
_entity_poly.pdbx_seq_one_letter_code
_entity_poly.pdbx_strand_id
1 'polypeptide(L)'
;MHFFGKKRIFLIAILVFLFILPSFSYFVTYKEQYYRLFHVHYQQYPDDIMENIYWLEKAVAADFSNPKYALTKIDDEKDWEKYRSVFMMHLNLKLIEQHLRLGGKYDKGKVYFYDAPFREALLFELERAESCYQAGLYYWREAKLWAEKASEKKFYFLNLSGIQNWEDERERIINGKLNYEKIITRELKRIAENKAYLLAMDENTY
;
A
#
# COMPACT_ATOMS: atom_id res chain seq x y z
N MET A 1 3.22 -57.82 -24.81
CA MET A 1 3.79 -56.94 -23.78
C MET A 1 4.60 -55.75 -24.36
N HIS A 2 4.27 -55.24 -25.56
CA HIS A 2 5.09 -54.20 -26.23
C HIS A 2 4.40 -52.82 -26.40
N PHE A 3 3.11 -52.72 -26.08
CA PHE A 3 2.31 -51.52 -26.34
C PHE A 3 2.39 -50.46 -25.21
N PHE A 4 2.68 -50.89 -23.97
CA PHE A 4 2.78 -50.00 -22.81
C PHE A 4 4.05 -49.14 -22.78
N GLY A 5 5.17 -49.64 -23.34
CA GLY A 5 6.45 -48.92 -23.39
C GLY A 5 6.43 -47.70 -24.32
N LYS A 6 5.78 -47.82 -25.49
CA LYS A 6 5.67 -46.71 -26.47
C LYS A 6 4.84 -45.54 -25.94
N LYS A 7 3.75 -45.81 -25.20
CA LYS A 7 2.94 -44.76 -24.56
C LYS A 7 3.71 -44.02 -23.46
N ARG A 8 4.54 -44.72 -22.68
CA ARG A 8 5.41 -44.09 -21.66
C ARG A 8 6.50 -43.23 -22.29
N ILE A 9 7.17 -43.71 -23.35
CA ILE A 9 8.18 -42.93 -24.07
C ILE A 9 7.57 -41.67 -24.70
N PHE A 10 6.36 -41.78 -25.26
CA PHE A 10 5.64 -40.63 -25.81
C PHE A 10 5.25 -39.60 -24.72
N LEU A 11 4.81 -40.06 -23.55
CA LEU A 11 4.50 -39.21 -22.40
C LEU A 11 5.75 -38.49 -21.86
N ILE A 12 6.88 -39.19 -21.79
CA ILE A 12 8.17 -38.62 -21.38
C ILE A 12 8.64 -37.58 -22.41
N ALA A 13 8.49 -37.86 -23.70
CA ALA A 13 8.83 -36.90 -24.76
C ALA A 13 7.98 -35.62 -24.70
N ILE A 14 6.68 -35.74 -24.39
CA ILE A 14 5.80 -34.57 -24.18
C ILE A 14 6.22 -33.77 -22.94
N LEU A 15 6.55 -34.43 -21.84
CA LEU A 15 7.01 -33.75 -20.62
C LEU A 15 8.33 -33.01 -20.87
N VAL A 16 9.29 -33.62 -21.57
CA VAL A 16 10.54 -32.95 -21.94
C VAL A 16 10.30 -31.78 -22.88
N PHE A 17 9.37 -31.91 -23.84
CA PHE A 17 9.01 -30.81 -24.75
C PHE A 17 8.38 -29.61 -24.02
N LEU A 18 7.59 -29.85 -22.97
CA LEU A 18 7.02 -28.80 -22.12
C LEU A 18 8.09 -28.03 -21.32
N PHE A 19 9.21 -28.68 -20.95
CA PHE A 19 10.32 -28.03 -20.26
C PHE A 19 11.23 -27.19 -21.17
N ILE A 20 11.15 -27.37 -22.49
CA ILE A 20 11.97 -26.63 -23.48
C ILE A 20 11.26 -25.33 -23.92
N LEU A 21 10.01 -25.12 -23.52
CA LEU A 21 9.29 -23.89 -23.85
C LEU A 21 9.96 -22.67 -23.19
N PRO A 22 10.22 -21.59 -23.93
CA PRO A 22 10.80 -20.38 -23.37
C PRO A 22 9.85 -19.78 -22.32
N SER A 23 10.31 -19.70 -21.08
CA SER A 23 9.63 -18.93 -20.04
C SER A 23 9.92 -17.45 -20.26
N PHE A 24 8.93 -16.69 -20.72
CA PHE A 24 9.03 -15.23 -20.75
C PHE A 24 8.92 -14.70 -19.33
N SER A 25 10.02 -14.22 -18.77
CA SER A 25 9.98 -13.40 -17.56
C SER A 25 9.48 -12.02 -17.94
N TYR A 26 8.35 -11.60 -17.37
CA TYR A 26 7.82 -10.26 -17.59
C TYR A 26 8.57 -9.29 -16.67
N PHE A 27 9.40 -8.41 -17.24
CA PHE A 27 10.10 -7.40 -16.46
C PHE A 27 9.09 -6.36 -15.94
N VAL A 28 9.12 -6.13 -14.63
CA VAL A 28 8.28 -5.13 -13.96
C VAL A 28 9.08 -3.82 -13.93
N THR A 29 8.65 -2.84 -14.72
CA THR A 29 9.38 -1.58 -14.88
C THR A 29 8.51 -0.35 -14.64
N TYR A 30 7.19 -0.46 -14.87
CA TYR A 30 6.29 0.69 -14.84
C TYR A 30 5.42 0.74 -13.60
N LYS A 31 4.96 1.94 -13.24
CA LYS A 31 4.09 2.18 -12.07
C LYS A 31 2.90 1.25 -12.03
N GLU A 32 2.18 1.10 -13.14
CA GLU A 32 0.98 0.26 -13.21
C GLU A 32 1.29 -1.23 -13.01
N GLN A 33 2.46 -1.68 -13.46
CA GLN A 33 2.86 -3.08 -13.30
C GLN A 33 3.21 -3.38 -11.85
N TYR A 34 3.97 -2.50 -11.18
CA TYR A 34 4.23 -2.61 -9.75
C TYR A 34 2.96 -2.53 -8.92
N TYR A 35 2.05 -1.62 -9.27
CA TYR A 35 0.75 -1.51 -8.59
C TYR A 35 -0.10 -2.78 -8.73
N ARG A 36 0.01 -3.55 -9.83
CA ARG A 36 -0.69 -4.83 -9.96
C ARG A 36 -0.13 -5.94 -9.05
N LEU A 37 1.09 -5.78 -8.55
CA LEU A 37 1.67 -6.72 -7.56
C LEU A 37 1.16 -6.43 -6.15
N PHE A 38 0.64 -5.24 -5.89
CA PHE A 38 -0.03 -4.93 -4.63
C PHE A 38 -1.34 -5.72 -4.53
N HIS A 39 -1.51 -6.45 -3.42
CA HIS A 39 -2.71 -7.22 -3.16
C HIS A 39 -2.97 -7.35 -1.65
N VAL A 40 -4.24 -7.25 -1.28
CA VAL A 40 -4.68 -7.30 0.12
C VAL A 40 -5.29 -8.67 0.39
N HIS A 41 -4.55 -9.54 1.08
CA HIS A 41 -5.08 -10.80 1.59
C HIS A 41 -6.03 -10.58 2.78
N TYR A 42 -6.92 -11.54 3.04
CA TYR A 42 -7.84 -11.48 4.18
C TYR A 42 -7.09 -11.55 5.52
N GLN A 43 -6.16 -12.49 5.65
CA GLN A 43 -5.16 -12.47 6.72
C GLN A 43 -3.99 -11.60 6.28
N GLN A 44 -3.63 -10.61 7.09
CA GLN A 44 -2.53 -9.69 6.81
C GLN A 44 -1.49 -9.81 7.91
N TYR A 45 -0.47 -10.61 7.65
CA TYR A 45 0.72 -10.69 8.50
C TYR A 45 1.62 -9.48 8.24
N PRO A 46 2.52 -9.13 9.19
CA PRO A 46 3.46 -8.03 9.00
C PRO A 46 4.26 -8.16 7.69
N ASP A 47 4.66 -9.38 7.32
CA ASP A 47 5.42 -9.64 6.09
C ASP A 47 4.62 -9.29 4.83
N ASP A 48 3.34 -9.67 4.77
CA ASP A 48 2.44 -9.31 3.65
C ASP A 48 2.27 -7.79 3.54
N ILE A 49 2.21 -7.10 4.67
CA ILE A 49 2.08 -5.63 4.71
C ILE A 49 3.37 -4.97 4.23
N MET A 50 4.52 -5.46 4.69
CA MET A 50 5.84 -4.97 4.28
C MET A 50 6.11 -5.21 2.79
N GLU A 51 5.73 -6.37 2.26
CA GLU A 51 5.79 -6.66 0.83
C GLU A 51 4.91 -5.68 0.03
N ASN A 52 3.68 -5.43 0.50
CA ASN A 52 2.82 -4.45 -0.14
C ASN A 52 3.40 -3.02 -0.11
N ILE A 53 3.98 -2.59 1.01
CA ILE A 53 4.70 -1.31 1.09
C ILE A 53 5.82 -1.27 0.05
N TYR A 54 6.63 -2.32 -0.02
CA TYR A 54 7.72 -2.42 -0.98
C TYR A 54 7.24 -2.27 -2.44
N TRP A 55 6.19 -3.00 -2.84
CA TRP A 55 5.65 -2.90 -4.21
C TRP A 55 5.07 -1.52 -4.52
N LEU A 56 4.35 -0.93 -3.56
CA LEU A 56 3.79 0.41 -3.71
C LEU A 56 4.89 1.48 -3.80
N GLU A 57 5.96 1.39 -3.02
CA GLU A 57 7.10 2.32 -3.10
C GLU A 57 7.85 2.17 -4.42
N LYS A 58 8.00 0.93 -4.92
CA LYS A 58 8.53 0.70 -6.28
C LYS A 58 7.64 1.35 -7.35
N ALA A 59 6.32 1.29 -7.20
CA ALA A 59 5.39 1.99 -8.08
C ALA A 59 5.53 3.53 -7.97
N VAL A 60 5.79 4.08 -6.78
CA VAL A 60 6.01 5.53 -6.60
C VAL A 60 7.29 5.97 -7.33
N ALA A 61 8.34 5.14 -7.33
CA ALA A 61 9.62 5.46 -7.95
C ALA A 61 9.68 5.20 -9.47
N ALA A 62 8.88 4.26 -10.00
CA ALA A 62 8.92 3.86 -11.40
C ALA A 62 8.37 4.92 -12.37
N ASP A 63 8.64 4.78 -13.68
CA ASP A 63 8.00 5.60 -14.70
C ASP A 63 6.60 5.08 -15.06
N PHE A 64 5.72 5.97 -15.52
CA PHE A 64 4.43 5.56 -16.06
C PHE A 64 4.61 4.76 -17.36
N SER A 65 3.78 3.74 -17.54
CA SER A 65 3.71 3.03 -18.82
C SER A 65 3.12 3.90 -19.92
N ASN A 66 3.19 3.43 -21.18
CA ASN A 66 2.50 4.10 -22.29
C ASN A 66 0.98 4.17 -21.99
N PRO A 67 0.28 5.28 -22.31
CA PRO A 67 -1.14 5.46 -22.03
C PRO A 67 -2.05 4.30 -22.47
N LYS A 68 -1.66 3.57 -23.53
CA LYS A 68 -2.36 2.36 -24.00
C LYS A 68 -2.50 1.27 -22.92
N TYR A 69 -1.61 1.24 -21.94
CA TYR A 69 -1.57 0.26 -20.85
C TYR A 69 -2.09 0.81 -19.51
N ALA A 70 -2.66 2.02 -19.52
CA ALA A 70 -3.32 2.60 -18.36
C ALA A 70 -4.45 1.70 -17.85
N LEU A 71 -4.81 1.89 -16.58
CA LEU A 71 -5.86 1.11 -15.92
C LEU A 71 -7.29 1.60 -16.23
N THR A 72 -7.40 2.59 -17.10
CA THR A 72 -8.64 3.13 -17.67
C THR A 72 -8.39 3.49 -19.12
N LYS A 73 -9.46 3.68 -19.89
CA LYS A 73 -9.36 4.22 -21.25
C LYS A 73 -8.83 5.66 -21.19
N ILE A 74 -7.86 5.96 -22.08
CA ILE A 74 -7.25 7.27 -22.26
C ILE A 74 -7.49 7.66 -23.72
N ASP A 75 -8.30 8.69 -23.96
CA ASP A 75 -8.65 9.15 -25.30
C ASP A 75 -7.75 10.32 -25.75
N ASP A 76 -7.31 11.17 -24.81
CA ASP A 76 -6.46 12.33 -25.12
C ASP A 76 -5.37 12.64 -24.06
N GLU A 77 -4.62 13.72 -24.28
CA GLU A 77 -3.56 14.16 -23.38
C GLU A 77 -4.08 14.62 -22.01
N LYS A 78 -5.30 15.15 -21.94
CA LYS A 78 -5.90 15.60 -20.67
C LYS A 78 -6.32 14.41 -19.82
N ASP A 79 -6.89 13.38 -20.44
CA ASP A 79 -7.14 12.09 -19.78
C ASP A 79 -5.86 11.55 -19.18
N TRP A 80 -4.78 11.56 -19.96
CA TRP A 80 -3.49 11.06 -19.51
C TRP A 80 -2.91 11.87 -18.34
N GLU A 81 -3.00 13.19 -18.40
CA GLU A 81 -2.53 14.07 -17.34
C GLU A 81 -3.32 13.87 -16.04
N LYS A 82 -4.65 13.81 -16.13
CA LYS A 82 -5.50 13.57 -14.96
C LYS A 82 -5.26 12.18 -14.39
N TYR A 83 -5.18 11.16 -15.23
CA TYR A 83 -4.93 9.78 -14.83
C TYR A 83 -3.66 9.66 -13.99
N ARG A 84 -2.54 10.25 -14.43
CA ARG A 84 -1.29 10.21 -13.67
C ARG A 84 -1.43 10.85 -12.28
N SER A 85 -2.18 11.94 -12.19
CA SER A 85 -2.41 12.62 -10.91
C SER A 85 -3.30 11.80 -9.98
N VAL A 86 -4.41 11.25 -10.48
CA VAL A 86 -5.33 10.40 -9.70
C VAL A 86 -4.64 9.09 -9.29
N PHE A 87 -3.85 8.49 -10.17
CA PHE A 87 -3.08 7.28 -9.88
C PHE A 87 -2.08 7.53 -8.74
N MET A 88 -1.30 8.62 -8.80
CA MET A 88 -0.35 8.95 -7.73
C MET A 88 -1.05 9.22 -6.40
N MET A 89 -2.19 9.93 -6.42
CA MET A 89 -3.00 10.12 -5.23
C MET A 89 -3.44 8.77 -4.64
N HIS A 90 -4.03 7.88 -5.46
CA HIS A 90 -4.49 6.57 -5.03
C HIS A 90 -3.37 5.72 -4.45
N LEU A 91 -2.21 5.70 -5.11
CA LEU A 91 -1.03 4.96 -4.66
C LEU A 91 -0.58 5.40 -3.26
N ASN A 92 -0.55 6.72 -3.03
CA ASN A 92 -0.25 7.28 -1.72
C ASN A 92 -1.31 6.90 -0.68
N LEU A 93 -2.61 6.88 -1.02
CA LEU A 93 -3.65 6.39 -0.11
C LEU A 93 -3.41 4.92 0.29
N LYS A 94 -2.98 4.07 -0.64
CA LYS A 94 -2.66 2.66 -0.34
C LYS A 94 -1.43 2.52 0.56
N LEU A 95 -0.42 3.38 0.39
CA LEU A 95 0.72 3.44 1.31
C LEU A 95 0.30 3.83 2.72
N ILE A 96 -0.58 4.84 2.87
CA ILE A 96 -1.13 5.21 4.18
C ILE A 96 -1.84 4.02 4.82
N GLU A 97 -2.70 3.32 4.07
CA GLU A 97 -3.43 2.15 4.56
C GLU A 97 -2.48 1.05 5.04
N GLN A 98 -1.39 0.76 4.32
CA GLN A 98 -0.42 -0.24 4.75
C GLN A 98 0.35 0.19 5.99
N HIS A 99 0.82 1.44 6.05
CA HIS A 99 1.53 1.94 7.23
C HIS A 99 0.64 1.99 8.47
N LEU A 100 -0.64 2.33 8.33
CA LEU A 100 -1.60 2.25 9.42
C LEU A 100 -1.79 0.82 9.92
N ARG A 101 -1.92 -0.15 8.99
CA ARG A 101 -2.04 -1.57 9.33
C ARG A 101 -0.80 -2.10 10.04
N LEU A 102 0.39 -1.74 9.55
CA LEU A 102 1.66 -2.14 10.16
C LEU A 102 1.83 -1.53 11.54
N GLY A 103 1.56 -0.23 11.69
CA GLY A 103 1.62 0.45 12.99
C GLY A 103 0.67 -0.18 14.00
N GLY A 104 -0.53 -0.56 13.57
CA GLY A 104 -1.49 -1.30 14.40
C GLY A 104 -1.05 -2.69 14.85
N LYS A 105 0.02 -3.27 14.28
CA LYS A 105 0.62 -4.52 14.80
C LYS A 105 1.45 -4.29 16.06
N TYR A 106 2.03 -3.10 16.20
CA TYR A 106 2.90 -2.73 17.32
C TYR A 106 2.17 -1.84 18.34
N ASP A 107 1.10 -1.16 17.93
CA ASP A 107 0.30 -0.31 18.82
C ASP A 107 -0.61 -1.15 19.73
N LYS A 108 -0.24 -1.22 21.02
CA LYS A 108 -1.04 -1.87 22.07
C LYS A 108 -2.37 -1.16 22.36
N GLY A 109 -2.56 0.07 21.90
CA GLY A 109 -3.75 0.89 22.13
C GLY A 109 -3.74 1.55 23.50
N LYS A 110 -3.91 0.78 24.58
CA LYS A 110 -3.88 1.28 25.96
C LYS A 110 -2.87 0.52 26.81
N VAL A 111 -2.05 1.26 27.53
CA VAL A 111 -1.13 0.74 28.55
C VAL A 111 -1.80 0.80 29.93
N TYR A 112 -1.57 -0.22 30.74
CA TYR A 112 -2.06 -0.34 32.11
C TYR A 112 -0.91 -0.44 33.12
N PHE A 113 -1.18 -0.23 34.41
CA PHE A 113 -0.15 -0.30 35.46
C PHE A 113 0.57 -1.65 35.52
N TYR A 114 -0.13 -2.76 35.28
CA TYR A 114 0.45 -4.11 35.28
C TYR A 114 1.35 -4.39 34.06
N ASP A 115 1.46 -3.45 33.12
CA ASP A 115 2.39 -3.54 32.00
C ASP A 115 3.81 -3.10 32.37
N ALA A 116 4.02 -2.57 33.59
CA ALA A 116 5.32 -2.12 34.08
C ALA A 116 6.47 -3.13 33.88
N PRO A 117 6.30 -4.45 34.12
CA PRO A 117 7.36 -5.44 33.89
C PRO A 117 7.82 -5.54 32.42
N PHE A 118 6.98 -5.11 31.47
CA PHE A 118 7.26 -5.17 30.03
C PHE A 118 7.58 -3.79 29.44
N ARG A 119 7.86 -2.79 30.28
CA ARG A 119 8.03 -1.39 29.89
C ARG A 119 8.96 -1.20 28.69
N GLU A 120 10.14 -1.79 28.72
CA GLU A 120 11.14 -1.62 27.65
C GLU A 120 10.66 -2.19 26.31
N ALA A 121 10.11 -3.40 26.33
CA ALA A 121 9.55 -4.02 25.13
C ALA A 121 8.37 -3.23 24.57
N LEU A 122 7.49 -2.70 25.43
CA LEU A 122 6.36 -1.89 24.99
C LEU A 122 6.78 -0.53 24.44
N LEU A 123 7.79 0.12 25.02
CA LEU A 123 8.35 1.36 24.48
C LEU A 123 8.92 1.14 23.08
N PHE A 124 9.67 0.05 22.88
CA PHE A 124 10.20 -0.32 21.57
C PHE A 124 9.11 -0.55 20.52
N GLU A 125 8.04 -1.27 20.87
CA GLU A 125 6.92 -1.50 19.96
C GLU A 125 6.16 -0.19 19.65
N LEU A 126 5.96 0.67 20.64
CA LEU A 126 5.35 1.99 20.45
C LEU A 126 6.19 2.90 19.53
N GLU A 127 7.53 2.83 19.59
CA GLU A 127 8.41 3.53 18.65
C GLU A 127 8.26 3.04 17.21
N ARG A 128 8.07 1.74 17.01
CA ARG A 128 7.79 1.17 15.68
C ARG A 128 6.43 1.61 15.17
N ALA A 129 5.40 1.61 16.02
CA ALA A 129 4.08 2.13 15.67
C ALA A 129 4.15 3.62 15.29
N GLU A 130 4.85 4.43 16.09
CA GLU A 130 5.06 5.86 15.85
C GLU A 130 5.71 6.10 14.47
N SER A 131 6.77 5.36 14.16
CA SER A 131 7.48 5.45 12.88
C SER A 131 6.56 5.14 11.69
N CYS A 132 5.71 4.11 11.81
CA CYS A 132 4.73 3.76 10.79
C CYS A 132 3.69 4.87 10.58
N TYR A 133 3.16 5.44 11.66
CA TYR A 133 2.20 6.53 11.59
C TYR A 133 2.79 7.82 11.01
N GLN A 134 4.04 8.14 11.35
CA GLN A 134 4.76 9.26 10.74
C GLN A 134 4.96 9.06 9.22
N ALA A 135 5.28 7.84 8.76
CA ALA A 135 5.30 7.51 7.34
C ALA A 135 3.92 7.69 6.68
N GLY A 136 2.84 7.28 7.36
CA GLY A 136 1.47 7.54 6.92
C GLY A 136 1.17 9.05 6.74
N LEU A 137 1.65 9.91 7.63
CA LEU A 137 1.50 11.37 7.47
C LEU A 137 2.28 11.94 6.29
N TYR A 138 3.45 11.37 5.99
CA TYR A 138 4.18 11.73 4.77
C TYR A 138 3.34 11.44 3.53
N TYR A 139 2.84 10.20 3.39
CA TYR A 139 2.04 9.83 2.24
C TYR A 139 0.68 10.53 2.16
N TRP A 140 0.11 10.95 3.30
CA TRP A 140 -1.09 11.80 3.29
C TRP A 140 -0.85 13.17 2.65
N ARG A 141 0.29 13.81 2.94
CA ARG A 141 0.66 15.09 2.32
C ARG A 141 0.81 14.96 0.81
N GLU A 142 1.47 13.88 0.36
CA GLU A 142 1.58 13.56 -1.06
C GLU A 142 0.21 13.28 -1.70
N ALA A 143 -0.64 12.47 -1.06
CA ALA A 143 -1.98 12.19 -1.56
C ALA A 143 -2.80 13.48 -1.76
N LYS A 144 -2.77 14.40 -0.79
CA LYS A 144 -3.42 15.71 -0.92
C LYS A 144 -2.88 16.51 -2.11
N LEU A 145 -1.56 16.61 -2.24
CA LEU A 145 -0.93 17.34 -3.34
C LEU A 145 -1.38 16.78 -4.71
N TRP A 146 -1.42 15.46 -4.86
CA TRP A 146 -1.87 14.82 -6.09
C TRP A 146 -3.38 14.95 -6.32
N ALA A 147 -4.19 14.94 -5.25
CA ALA A 147 -5.62 15.20 -5.34
C ALA A 147 -5.91 16.63 -5.83
N GLU A 148 -5.15 17.62 -5.35
CA GLU A 148 -5.25 19.02 -5.77
C GLU A 148 -4.90 19.18 -7.25
N LYS A 149 -3.79 18.58 -7.71
CA LYS A 149 -3.42 18.54 -9.14
C LYS A 149 -4.50 17.89 -10.00
N ALA A 150 -5.07 16.78 -9.54
CA ALA A 150 -6.17 16.10 -10.23
C ALA A 150 -7.50 16.89 -10.20
N SER A 151 -7.58 17.98 -9.44
CA SER A 151 -8.76 18.84 -9.27
C SER A 151 -8.58 20.22 -9.91
N GLU A 152 -7.60 20.40 -10.79
CA GLU A 152 -7.46 21.62 -11.58
C GLU A 152 -8.71 21.86 -12.45
N LYS A 153 -9.04 23.14 -12.69
CA LYS A 153 -10.23 23.56 -13.47
C LYS A 153 -10.33 22.90 -14.84
N LYS A 154 -9.19 22.60 -15.46
CA LYS A 154 -9.12 21.93 -16.78
C LYS A 154 -9.72 20.52 -16.78
N PHE A 155 -9.96 19.93 -15.60
CA PHE A 155 -10.47 18.57 -15.42
C PHE A 155 -11.93 18.49 -14.93
N TYR A 156 -12.63 19.61 -14.69
CA TYR A 156 -13.96 19.61 -14.02
C TYR A 156 -15.05 18.80 -14.70
N PHE A 157 -14.97 18.60 -16.01
CA PHE A 157 -15.94 17.79 -16.78
C PHE A 157 -15.32 16.49 -17.31
N LEU A 158 -14.11 16.18 -16.87
CA LEU A 158 -13.41 14.96 -17.23
C LEU A 158 -13.65 13.90 -16.15
N ASN A 159 -14.05 12.70 -16.53
CA ASN A 159 -14.20 11.60 -15.60
C ASN A 159 -13.62 10.30 -16.19
N LEU A 160 -12.74 9.66 -15.44
CA LEU A 160 -12.06 8.42 -15.81
C LEU A 160 -12.84 7.21 -15.29
N SER A 161 -13.85 6.78 -16.05
CA SER A 161 -14.83 5.78 -15.62
C SER A 161 -14.25 4.42 -15.22
N GLY A 162 -13.10 4.01 -15.79
CA GLY A 162 -12.42 2.76 -15.44
C GLY A 162 -11.81 2.76 -14.02
N ILE A 163 -11.68 3.93 -13.39
CA ILE A 163 -11.12 4.13 -12.06
C ILE A 163 -12.00 5.07 -11.21
N GLN A 164 -13.33 4.95 -11.37
CA GLN A 164 -14.32 5.80 -10.69
C GLN A 164 -14.14 5.83 -9.16
N ASN A 165 -13.77 4.71 -8.55
CA ASN A 165 -13.48 4.65 -7.11
C ASN A 165 -12.34 5.60 -6.70
N TRP A 166 -11.33 5.80 -7.55
CA TRP A 166 -10.22 6.72 -7.28
C TRP A 166 -10.64 8.18 -7.48
N GLU A 167 -11.52 8.43 -8.45
CA GLU A 167 -12.18 9.73 -8.63
C GLU A 167 -12.99 10.11 -7.39
N ASP A 168 -13.73 9.15 -6.82
CA ASP A 168 -14.52 9.34 -5.60
C ASP A 168 -13.62 9.57 -4.36
N GLU A 169 -12.50 8.85 -4.26
CA GLU A 169 -11.48 9.09 -3.23
C GLU A 169 -10.93 10.51 -3.32
N ARG A 170 -10.57 10.99 -4.53
CA ARG A 170 -10.13 12.37 -4.74
C ARG A 170 -11.17 13.37 -4.26
N GLU A 171 -12.41 13.19 -4.70
CA GLU A 171 -13.51 14.08 -4.33
C GLU A 171 -13.67 14.14 -2.80
N ARG A 172 -13.58 12.99 -2.12
CA ARG A 172 -13.62 12.93 -0.65
C ARG A 172 -12.45 13.63 0.02
N ILE A 173 -11.25 13.61 -0.56
CA ILE A 173 -10.12 14.39 -0.04
C ILE A 173 -10.41 15.89 -0.16
N ILE A 174 -10.83 16.33 -1.35
CA ILE A 174 -11.00 17.75 -1.67
C ILE A 174 -12.12 18.41 -0.86
N ASN A 175 -13.22 17.69 -0.63
CA ASN A 175 -14.32 18.16 0.22
C ASN A 175 -14.14 17.83 1.71
N GLY A 176 -13.00 17.24 2.10
CA GLY A 176 -12.66 16.94 3.49
C GLY A 176 -13.38 15.75 4.12
N LYS A 177 -14.19 14.98 3.36
CA LYS A 177 -14.83 13.74 3.85
C LYS A 177 -13.84 12.60 4.10
N LEU A 178 -12.68 12.62 3.46
CA LEU A 178 -11.54 11.76 3.76
C LEU A 178 -10.44 12.63 4.37
N ASN A 179 -10.03 12.31 5.60
CA ASN A 179 -8.95 13.02 6.29
C ASN A 179 -8.14 12.04 7.15
N TYR A 180 -7.08 11.49 6.55
CA TYR A 180 -6.19 10.57 7.27
C TYR A 180 -5.33 11.29 8.32
N GLU A 181 -4.96 12.56 8.11
CA GLU A 181 -4.21 13.34 9.09
C GLU A 181 -4.93 13.40 10.44
N LYS A 182 -6.25 13.61 10.46
CA LYS A 182 -7.04 13.59 11.71
C LYS A 182 -6.93 12.24 12.43
N ILE A 183 -6.97 11.13 11.70
CA ILE A 183 -6.87 9.79 12.28
C ILE A 183 -5.44 9.59 12.80
N ILE A 184 -4.43 9.81 11.96
CA ILE A 184 -3.04 9.52 12.30
C ILE A 184 -2.53 10.39 13.45
N THR A 185 -2.84 11.69 13.46
CA THR A 185 -2.45 12.60 14.55
C THR A 185 -3.07 12.21 15.89
N ARG A 186 -4.30 11.67 15.89
CA ARG A 186 -4.91 11.10 17.09
C ARG A 186 -4.16 9.87 17.59
N GLU A 187 -3.80 8.95 16.69
CA GLU A 187 -3.04 7.75 17.09
C GLU A 187 -1.65 8.13 17.62
N LEU A 188 -0.94 9.07 16.97
CA LEU A 188 0.36 9.58 17.42
C LEU A 188 0.28 10.23 18.80
N LYS A 189 -0.77 11.03 19.06
CA LYS A 189 -1.00 11.63 20.37
C LYS A 189 -1.16 10.56 21.45
N ARG A 190 -1.96 9.52 21.18
CA ARG A 190 -2.16 8.40 22.10
C ARG A 190 -0.86 7.64 22.36
N ILE A 191 -0.04 7.41 21.33
CA ILE A 191 1.28 6.78 21.50
C ILE A 191 2.14 7.62 22.44
N ALA A 192 2.20 8.93 22.24
CA ALA A 192 2.98 9.82 23.11
C ALA A 192 2.51 9.76 24.57
N GLU A 193 1.19 9.74 24.80
CA GLU A 193 0.59 9.57 26.12
C GLU A 193 0.96 8.22 26.76
N ASN A 194 0.88 7.12 26.00
CA ASN A 194 1.26 5.78 26.47
C ASN A 194 2.76 5.68 26.80
N LYS A 195 3.64 6.25 25.95
CA LYS A 195 5.09 6.29 26.22
C LYS A 195 5.39 7.08 27.49
N ALA A 196 4.75 8.24 27.66
CA ALA A 196 4.90 9.05 28.88
C ALA A 196 4.42 8.30 30.13
N TYR A 197 3.28 7.60 30.05
CA TYR A 197 2.75 6.80 31.14
C TYR A 197 3.68 5.64 31.51
N LEU A 198 4.23 4.92 30.53
CA LEU A 198 5.23 3.86 30.75
C LEU A 198 6.51 4.38 31.40
N LEU A 199 7.03 5.51 30.93
CA LEU A 199 8.26 6.12 31.47
C LEU A 199 8.09 6.62 32.91
N ALA A 200 6.87 6.97 33.31
CA ALA A 200 6.55 7.39 34.67
C ALA A 200 6.40 6.22 35.67
N MET A 201 6.34 4.97 35.20
CA MET A 201 6.28 3.80 36.08
C MET A 201 7.64 3.49 36.70
N ASP A 202 7.64 3.25 38.00
CA ASP A 202 8.78 2.82 38.82
C ASP A 202 8.42 1.57 39.65
N GLU A 203 9.39 1.05 40.41
CA GLU A 203 9.21 -0.13 41.27
C GLU A 203 8.18 0.05 42.41
N ASN A 204 7.70 1.29 42.64
CA ASN A 204 6.75 1.62 43.70
C ASN A 204 5.34 1.91 43.16
N THR A 205 5.13 1.89 41.84
CA THR A 205 3.85 2.21 41.18
C THR A 205 3.11 0.99 40.62
N TYR A 206 3.59 -0.23 40.89
CA TYR A 206 2.93 -1.49 40.56
C TYR A 206 2.73 -2.42 41.77
#